data_AF-A0A4S9SK02-F1
#
_entry.id   AF-A0A4S9SK02-F1
#
_cell.length_a   1.000
_cell.length_b   1.000
_cell.length_c   1.000
_cell.angle_alpha   90.00
_cell.angle_beta   90.00
_cell.angle_gamma   90.00
#
_symmetry.space_group_name_H-M   'P 1'
#
loop_
_entity.id
_entity.type
_entity.pdbx_description
1 polymer ?
#
loop_
_entity_poly.entity_id
_entity_poly.type
_entity_poly.pdbx_seq_one_letter_code
_entity_poly.pdbx_strand_id
1 'polypeptide(L)'
;MHKLRDGFQIMQNHRPTWCTDDEAEFLYWRHTRFIFRTDDLTRTNLDNKINAAQTFIQNNLRSTTHPARLFYMQPKKKVIFEIYLKIDLSVGGAAEIDDENLEALWRLLELLDGELGHLQLKFIWKNDTNPNDLSAATKREVATNNSRPFVAIKQNLLAIVLAAARHYTTCMHAPATVNPITRWARYLSPTTATDPATTDAHRFAFARDWSTLRVSGQVSRMWTTRNKRGFVLWSLCGMFNVPIPRDDGGAATYGWWMGTPTFPLELGDLA
;
A
#
# COMPACT_ATOMS: atom_id res chain seq x y z
N MET A 1 11.79 -17.56 26.32
CA MET A 1 11.16 -17.98 25.06
C MET A 1 10.78 -16.74 24.25
N HIS A 2 10.97 -16.80 22.94
CA HIS A 2 11.32 -15.69 22.04
C HIS A 2 10.35 -14.49 21.96
N LYS A 3 10.90 -13.28 22.16
CA LYS A 3 10.43 -12.04 21.52
C LYS A 3 10.78 -12.10 20.03
N LEU A 4 9.81 -12.41 19.19
CA LEU A 4 9.92 -12.26 17.74
C LEU A 4 9.28 -10.93 17.32
N ARG A 5 10.17 -9.99 17.01
CA ARG A 5 10.15 -9.01 15.91
C ARG A 5 8.87 -8.21 15.66
N ASP A 6 9.01 -6.94 16.00
CA ASP A 6 8.25 -5.80 15.51
C ASP A 6 8.04 -5.85 14.00
N GLY A 7 6.79 -5.62 13.60
CA GLY A 7 6.29 -5.70 12.22
C GLY A 7 4.86 -6.23 12.16
N PHE A 8 4.49 -7.11 13.10
CA PHE A 8 3.14 -7.68 13.25
C PHE A 8 2.76 -7.95 14.71
N GLN A 9 2.76 -6.94 15.57
CA GLN A 9 2.35 -7.10 16.98
C GLN A 9 0.83 -7.36 17.17
N ILE A 10 0.07 -7.56 16.09
CA ILE A 10 -1.39 -7.79 16.14
C ILE A 10 -1.83 -9.08 15.40
N MET A 11 -0.96 -9.76 14.65
CA MET A 11 -1.36 -10.94 13.85
C MET A 11 -0.86 -12.29 14.38
N GLN A 12 -0.45 -12.35 15.65
CA GLN A 12 -0.26 -13.62 16.38
C GLN A 12 -1.21 -13.78 17.57
N ASN A 13 -2.27 -12.96 17.63
CA ASN A 13 -3.18 -13.01 18.76
C ASN A 13 -4.07 -14.24 18.65
N HIS A 14 -3.65 -15.29 19.34
CA HIS A 14 -4.55 -16.23 19.95
C HIS A 14 -5.50 -15.43 20.85
N ARG A 15 -6.74 -15.91 21.00
CA ARG A 15 -7.72 -15.37 21.95
C ARG A 15 -7.01 -14.94 23.23
N PRO A 16 -7.00 -13.63 23.58
CA PRO A 16 -6.32 -13.17 24.77
C PRO A 16 -6.82 -13.94 25.99
N THR A 17 -5.94 -14.28 26.92
CA THR A 17 -6.30 -15.11 28.09
C THR A 17 -7.37 -14.48 28.99
N TRP A 18 -7.57 -13.17 28.87
CA TRP A 18 -8.63 -12.41 29.56
C TRP A 18 -9.96 -12.36 28.79
N CYS A 19 -10.01 -12.77 27.51
CA CYS A 19 -11.26 -12.94 26.77
C CYS A 19 -11.92 -14.24 27.24
N THR A 20 -12.80 -14.16 28.23
CA THR A 20 -13.44 -15.32 28.87
C THR A 20 -14.66 -15.84 28.12
N ASP A 21 -15.22 -15.06 27.20
CA ASP A 21 -16.39 -15.40 26.39
C ASP A 21 -16.29 -14.80 24.96
N ASP A 22 -17.25 -15.18 24.11
CA ASP A 22 -17.31 -14.77 22.70
C ASP A 22 -17.63 -13.27 22.53
N GLU A 23 -18.29 -12.65 23.51
CA GLU A 23 -18.61 -11.21 23.47
C GLU A 23 -17.36 -10.37 23.72
N ALA A 24 -16.58 -10.72 24.74
CA ALA A 24 -15.29 -10.11 25.02
C ALA A 24 -14.33 -10.28 23.82
N GLU A 25 -14.32 -11.46 23.20
CA GLU A 25 -13.53 -11.72 21.99
C GLU A 25 -14.00 -10.87 20.79
N PHE A 26 -15.32 -10.78 20.56
CA PHE A 26 -15.88 -9.91 19.53
C PHE A 26 -15.50 -8.44 19.77
N LEU A 27 -15.65 -7.93 20.99
CA LEU A 27 -15.31 -6.55 21.34
C LEU A 27 -13.81 -6.29 21.17
N TYR A 28 -12.96 -7.22 21.62
CA TYR A 28 -11.53 -7.16 21.42
C TYR A 28 -11.19 -6.98 19.94
N TRP A 29 -11.70 -7.87 19.07
CA TRP A 29 -11.42 -7.79 17.65
C TRP A 29 -12.05 -6.56 16.99
N ARG A 30 -13.24 -6.15 17.41
CA ARG A 30 -13.89 -4.91 16.95
C ARG A 30 -13.01 -3.69 17.20
N HIS A 31 -12.40 -3.58 18.37
CA HIS A 31 -11.59 -2.42 18.76
C HIS A 31 -10.09 -2.54 18.41
N THR A 32 -9.60 -3.75 18.14
CA THR A 32 -8.21 -3.99 17.71
C THR A 32 -7.95 -3.40 16.33
N ARG A 33 -6.92 -2.57 16.16
CA ARG A 33 -6.56 -2.03 14.84
C ARG A 33 -5.75 -3.04 14.06
N PHE A 34 -6.09 -3.32 12.80
CA PHE A 34 -5.25 -4.12 11.93
C PHE A 34 -4.36 -3.19 11.11
N ILE A 35 -3.05 -3.32 11.24
CA ILE A 35 -2.08 -2.43 10.61
C ILE A 35 -1.08 -3.26 9.83
N PHE A 36 -1.02 -3.04 8.52
CA PHE A 36 0.06 -3.51 7.66
C PHE A 36 1.11 -2.38 7.58
N ARG A 37 2.26 -2.62 8.21
CA ARG A 37 3.39 -1.69 8.27
C ARG A 37 4.36 -1.94 7.11
N THR A 38 4.84 -0.86 6.50
CA THR A 38 5.76 -0.92 5.37
C THR A 38 7.09 -0.20 5.59
N ASP A 39 7.30 0.40 6.76
CA ASP A 39 8.52 1.16 7.09
C ASP A 39 9.77 0.29 7.27
N ASP A 40 9.60 -1.02 7.38
CA ASP A 40 10.64 -2.05 7.45
C ASP A 40 10.57 -3.00 6.24
N LEU A 41 9.79 -2.66 5.22
CA LEU A 41 9.60 -3.51 4.05
C LEU A 41 10.86 -3.51 3.20
N THR A 42 11.33 -4.71 2.85
CA THR A 42 12.44 -4.93 1.93
C THR A 42 12.03 -6.00 0.93
N ARG A 43 12.69 -6.02 -0.23
CA ARG A 43 12.49 -7.11 -1.21
C ARG A 43 12.64 -8.50 -0.58
N THR A 44 13.54 -8.64 0.40
CA THR A 44 13.84 -9.91 1.08
C THR A 44 12.80 -10.33 2.12
N ASN A 45 12.00 -9.41 2.67
CA ASN A 45 11.01 -9.72 3.70
C ASN A 45 9.55 -9.53 3.27
N LEU A 46 9.32 -8.98 2.07
CA LEU A 46 8.01 -8.71 1.51
C LEU A 46 7.13 -9.96 1.48
N ASP A 47 7.62 -11.06 0.92
CA ASP A 47 6.86 -12.31 0.84
C ASP A 47 6.48 -12.85 2.22
N ASN A 48 7.40 -12.78 3.19
CA ASN A 48 7.13 -13.22 4.56
C ASN A 48 6.02 -12.38 5.21
N LYS A 49 6.01 -11.06 4.98
CA LYS A 49 4.96 -10.16 5.50
C LYS A 49 3.62 -10.39 4.81
N ILE A 50 3.62 -10.64 3.50
CA ILE A 50 2.39 -10.96 2.77
C ILE A 50 1.82 -12.32 3.18
N ASN A 51 2.64 -13.35 3.30
CA ASN A 51 2.22 -14.67 3.80
C ASN A 51 1.67 -14.56 5.23
N ALA A 52 2.34 -13.73 6.04
CA ALA A 52 1.83 -13.10 7.26
C ALA A 52 0.35 -12.74 7.18
N ALA A 53 0.08 -11.72 6.37
CA ALA A 53 -1.23 -11.09 6.19
C ALA A 53 -2.26 -12.08 5.64
N GLN A 54 -1.87 -12.89 4.65
CA GLN A 54 -2.73 -13.92 4.07
C GLN A 54 -3.23 -14.89 5.13
N THR A 55 -2.32 -15.46 5.93
CA THR A 55 -2.66 -16.42 6.99
C THR A 55 -3.65 -15.80 7.97
N PHE A 56 -3.41 -14.57 8.40
CA PHE A 56 -4.30 -13.87 9.30
C PHE A 56 -5.68 -13.59 8.68
N ILE A 57 -5.72 -13.06 7.46
CA ILE A 57 -6.96 -12.73 6.75
C ILE A 57 -7.79 -14.00 6.55
N GLN A 58 -7.18 -15.09 6.09
CA GLN A 58 -7.88 -16.36 5.85
C GLN A 58 -8.43 -16.94 7.16
N ASN A 59 -7.62 -17.01 8.20
CA ASN A 59 -7.99 -17.71 9.44
C ASN A 59 -8.92 -16.91 10.36
N ASN A 60 -8.87 -15.58 10.33
CA ASN A 60 -9.62 -14.73 11.26
C ASN A 60 -10.70 -13.91 10.56
N LEU A 61 -10.34 -13.30 9.43
CA LEU A 61 -11.19 -12.32 8.76
C LEU A 61 -12.13 -12.96 7.74
N ARG A 62 -11.77 -14.10 7.14
CA ARG A 62 -12.63 -14.85 6.22
C ARG A 62 -13.20 -16.13 6.82
N SER A 63 -12.77 -16.50 8.02
CA SER A 63 -13.31 -17.67 8.71
C SER A 63 -14.81 -17.53 8.96
N THR A 64 -15.55 -18.62 8.70
CA THR A 64 -17.00 -18.66 8.89
C THR A 64 -17.39 -18.74 10.36
N THR A 65 -16.48 -19.18 11.23
CA THR A 65 -16.73 -19.39 12.66
C THR A 65 -16.09 -18.32 13.55
N HIS A 66 -15.23 -17.47 12.99
CA HIS A 66 -14.49 -16.48 13.78
C HIS A 66 -15.32 -15.20 14.03
N PRO A 67 -15.34 -14.64 15.26
CA PRO A 67 -16.10 -13.44 15.60
C PRO A 67 -15.64 -12.18 14.86
N ALA A 68 -14.40 -12.17 14.32
CA ALA A 68 -13.84 -11.04 13.56
C ALA A 68 -14.10 -11.07 12.04
N ARG A 69 -14.98 -11.92 11.54
CA ARG A 69 -15.18 -12.12 10.09
C ARG A 69 -15.67 -10.86 9.36
N LEU A 70 -15.04 -10.55 8.23
CA LEU A 70 -15.18 -9.33 7.41
C LEU A 70 -16.62 -9.04 7.01
N PHE A 71 -17.35 -10.09 6.60
CA PHE A 71 -18.69 -9.96 6.03
C PHE A 71 -19.78 -9.66 7.07
N TYR A 72 -19.54 -9.95 8.35
CA TYR A 72 -20.55 -9.82 9.40
C TYR A 72 -20.23 -8.71 10.42
N MET A 73 -19.00 -8.20 10.45
CA MET A 73 -18.66 -7.09 11.34
C MET A 73 -19.23 -5.77 10.81
N GLN A 74 -20.12 -5.14 11.58
CA GLN A 74 -20.70 -3.83 11.29
C GLN A 74 -20.30 -2.79 12.36
N PRO A 75 -19.65 -1.67 11.98
CA PRO A 75 -19.23 -1.30 10.62
C PRO A 75 -18.11 -2.20 10.08
N LYS A 76 -17.98 -2.26 8.74
CA LYS A 76 -16.93 -3.05 8.06
C LYS A 76 -15.58 -2.85 8.71
N LYS A 77 -14.94 -3.96 9.09
CA LYS A 77 -13.59 -3.94 9.64
C LYS A 77 -12.59 -3.40 8.62
N LYS A 78 -11.72 -2.50 9.05
CA LYS A 78 -10.69 -1.87 8.20
C LYS A 78 -9.31 -2.43 8.54
N VAL A 79 -8.58 -2.81 7.50
CA VAL A 79 -7.13 -3.00 7.52
C VAL A 79 -6.50 -1.66 7.15
N ILE A 80 -5.70 -1.13 8.07
CA ILE A 80 -4.90 0.08 7.87
C ILE A 80 -3.63 -0.36 7.14
N PHE A 81 -3.39 0.20 5.95
CA PHE A 81 -2.14 0.03 5.24
C PHE A 81 -1.34 1.33 5.37
N GLU A 82 -0.24 1.25 6.11
CA GLU A 82 0.73 2.34 6.18
C GLU A 82 1.54 2.33 4.88
N ILE A 83 1.62 3.46 4.20
CA ILE A 83 2.44 3.66 3.00
C ILE A 83 3.55 4.60 3.39
N TYR A 84 4.78 4.14 3.25
CA TYR A 84 5.93 4.97 3.55
C TYR A 84 6.15 5.97 2.42
N LEU A 85 6.11 7.27 2.75
CA LEU A 85 6.44 8.36 1.84
C LEU A 85 7.87 8.80 2.09
N LYS A 86 8.78 8.45 1.18
CA LYS A 86 10.12 9.02 1.14
C LYS A 86 10.03 10.40 0.50
N ILE A 87 10.69 11.37 1.10
CA ILE A 87 10.86 12.68 0.46
C ILE A 87 12.21 13.24 0.86
N ASP A 88 12.97 13.69 -0.12
CA ASP A 88 14.08 14.59 0.14
C ASP A 88 13.48 15.97 0.44
N LEU A 89 13.71 16.47 1.66
CA LEU A 89 13.30 17.82 2.05
C LEU A 89 14.25 18.89 1.49
N SER A 90 14.97 18.63 0.41
CA SER A 90 15.76 19.60 -0.33
C SER A 90 14.93 20.30 -1.44
N VAL A 91 15.53 21.32 -2.06
CA VAL A 91 14.91 22.04 -3.18
C VAL A 91 14.69 21.10 -4.36
N GLY A 92 13.43 20.97 -4.79
CA GLY A 92 13.06 20.13 -5.94
C GLY A 92 12.82 18.66 -5.59
N GLY A 93 12.94 18.28 -4.31
CA GLY A 93 12.59 16.95 -3.82
C GLY A 93 11.15 16.56 -4.18
N ALA A 94 10.97 15.28 -4.53
CA ALA A 94 9.67 14.69 -4.83
C ALA A 94 9.36 13.61 -3.80
N ALA A 95 8.07 13.44 -3.49
CA ALA A 95 7.63 12.29 -2.74
C ALA A 95 7.79 11.03 -3.60
N GLU A 96 8.25 9.96 -2.98
CA GLU A 96 8.45 8.65 -3.57
C GLU A 96 7.79 7.60 -2.69
N ILE A 97 7.20 6.60 -3.34
CA ILE A 97 6.68 5.39 -2.71
C ILE A 97 7.47 4.25 -3.33
N ASP A 98 8.14 3.47 -2.50
CA ASP A 98 8.93 2.33 -2.97
C ASP A 98 8.07 1.30 -3.69
N ASP A 99 8.66 0.62 -4.67
CA ASP A 99 8.02 -0.46 -5.41
C ASP A 99 7.53 -1.58 -4.48
N GLU A 100 8.24 -1.88 -3.40
CA GLU A 100 7.79 -2.86 -2.41
C GLU A 100 6.48 -2.43 -1.72
N ASN A 101 6.32 -1.14 -1.42
CA ASN A 101 5.09 -0.61 -0.82
C ASN A 101 3.91 -0.80 -1.77
N LEU A 102 4.13 -0.51 -3.05
CA LEU A 102 3.12 -0.68 -4.10
C LEU A 102 2.80 -2.16 -4.32
N GLU A 103 3.82 -3.03 -4.32
CA GLU A 103 3.65 -4.47 -4.45
C GLU A 103 2.84 -5.06 -3.30
N ALA A 104 3.22 -4.70 -2.06
CA ALA A 104 2.51 -5.13 -0.88
C ALA A 104 1.05 -4.68 -0.89
N LEU A 105 0.77 -3.47 -1.38
CA LEU A 105 -0.57 -2.93 -1.42
C LEU A 105 -1.47 -3.68 -2.41
N TRP A 106 -1.02 -3.94 -3.63
CA TRP A 106 -1.87 -4.68 -4.58
C TRP A 106 -2.04 -6.14 -4.17
N ARG A 107 -1.02 -6.78 -3.58
CA ARG A 107 -1.15 -8.15 -3.04
C ARG A 107 -2.12 -8.20 -1.87
N LEU A 108 -2.11 -7.19 -1.01
CA LEU A 108 -3.14 -7.08 0.04
C LEU A 108 -4.54 -6.88 -0.55
N LEU A 109 -4.67 -6.09 -1.62
CA LEU A 109 -5.96 -5.92 -2.30
C LEU A 109 -6.46 -7.22 -2.92
N GLU A 110 -5.59 -8.03 -3.50
CA GLU A 110 -5.92 -9.38 -3.97
C GLU A 110 -6.45 -10.25 -2.82
N LEU A 111 -5.77 -10.25 -1.67
CA LEU A 111 -6.23 -10.96 -0.45
C LEU A 111 -7.56 -10.45 0.10
N LEU A 112 -8.02 -9.27 -0.33
CA LEU A 112 -9.30 -8.67 0.01
C LEU A 112 -10.32 -8.74 -1.14
N ASP A 113 -10.07 -9.54 -2.18
CA ASP A 113 -10.89 -9.65 -3.40
C ASP A 113 -11.17 -8.28 -4.07
N GLY A 114 -10.25 -7.33 -3.93
CA GLY A 114 -10.40 -5.97 -4.43
C GLY A 114 -11.42 -5.11 -3.67
N GLU A 115 -11.93 -5.57 -2.51
CA GLU A 115 -12.85 -4.79 -1.68
C GLU A 115 -12.13 -3.63 -0.96
N LEU A 116 -12.01 -2.49 -1.66
CA LEU A 116 -11.47 -1.23 -1.09
C LEU A 116 -12.22 -0.79 0.18
N GLY A 117 -13.47 -1.24 0.35
CA GLY A 117 -14.27 -1.04 1.56
C GLY A 117 -13.67 -1.65 2.83
N HIS A 118 -12.67 -2.52 2.74
CA HIS A 118 -11.95 -3.07 3.89
C HIS A 118 -10.55 -2.46 4.09
N LEU A 119 -10.15 -1.51 3.25
CA LEU A 119 -8.83 -0.92 3.29
C LEU A 119 -8.89 0.56 3.72
N GLN A 120 -7.90 0.99 4.52
CA GLN A 120 -7.66 2.37 4.86
C GLN A 120 -6.19 2.71 4.62
N LEU A 121 -5.90 3.65 3.73
CA LEU A 121 -4.54 4.11 3.50
C LEU A 121 -4.11 5.20 4.49
N LYS A 122 -2.91 5.05 5.03
CA LYS A 122 -2.20 6.08 5.78
C LYS A 122 -0.85 6.34 5.15
N PHE A 123 -0.63 7.54 4.67
CA PHE A 123 0.72 7.95 4.31
C PHE A 123 1.48 8.24 5.59
N ILE A 124 2.62 7.60 5.77
CA ILE A 124 3.47 7.77 6.94
C ILE A 124 4.79 8.39 6.47
N TRP A 125 5.22 9.43 7.15
CA TRP A 125 6.58 9.91 7.08
C TRP A 125 7.30 9.52 8.37
N LYS A 126 8.59 9.21 8.25
CA LYS A 126 9.45 8.77 9.34
C LYS A 126 10.69 9.66 9.34
N ASN A 127 11.15 9.99 10.54
CA ASN A 127 12.45 10.61 10.68
C ASN A 127 13.55 9.56 10.41
N ASP A 128 14.23 9.69 9.28
CA ASP A 128 15.25 8.76 8.81
C ASP A 128 16.65 9.00 9.40
N THR A 129 16.79 9.82 10.46
CA THR A 129 18.07 9.98 11.17
C THR A 129 18.62 8.63 11.67
N ASN A 130 17.71 7.70 12.03
CA ASN A 130 18.04 6.30 12.26
C ASN A 130 17.07 5.39 11.48
N PRO A 131 17.49 4.86 10.31
CA PRO A 131 16.65 3.99 9.48
C PRO A 131 16.15 2.73 10.20
N ASN A 132 16.88 2.25 11.22
CA ASN A 132 16.53 1.04 11.97
C ASN A 132 15.53 1.29 13.11
N ASP A 133 15.19 2.56 13.42
CA ASP A 133 14.22 2.86 14.46
C ASP A 133 12.78 2.63 13.96
N LEU A 134 12.11 1.62 14.52
CA LEU A 134 10.74 1.24 14.19
C LEU A 134 9.71 1.80 15.19
N SER A 135 10.13 2.69 16.10
CA SER A 135 9.26 3.30 17.10
C SER A 135 8.14 4.11 16.47
N ALA A 136 6.96 4.10 17.10
CA ALA A 136 5.86 4.98 16.70
C ALA A 136 6.22 6.47 16.90
N ALA A 137 7.18 6.80 17.77
CA ALA A 137 7.60 8.17 18.05
C ALA A 137 8.33 8.83 16.88
N THR A 138 8.97 8.04 16.00
CA THR A 138 9.68 8.56 14.81
C THR A 138 8.79 8.72 13.60
N LYS A 139 7.52 8.31 13.71
CA LYS A 139 6.54 8.32 12.61
C LYS A 139 5.45 9.35 12.86
N ARG A 140 5.00 10.01 11.79
CA ARG A 140 3.69 10.67 11.80
C ARG A 140 2.92 10.39 10.53
N GLU A 141 1.60 10.28 10.68
CA GLU A 141 0.69 10.18 9.53
C GLU A 141 0.63 11.53 8.82
N VAL A 142 0.84 11.51 7.51
CA VAL A 142 0.67 12.65 6.61
C VAL A 142 -0.82 12.88 6.36
N ALA A 143 -1.25 14.14 6.56
CA ALA A 143 -2.64 14.58 6.51
C ALA A 143 -3.58 13.75 7.38
N THR A 144 -3.38 13.80 8.71
CA THR A 144 -4.30 13.22 9.68
C THR A 144 -5.73 13.69 9.40
N ASN A 145 -6.69 12.78 9.45
CA ASN A 145 -8.11 13.00 9.11
C ASN A 145 -8.43 13.20 7.63
N ASN A 146 -7.51 12.88 6.70
CA ASN A 146 -7.81 12.92 5.28
C ASN A 146 -8.32 14.32 4.86
N SER A 147 -7.60 15.38 5.20
CA SER A 147 -7.92 16.71 4.65
C SER A 147 -7.69 16.73 3.14
N ARG A 148 -8.53 17.47 2.40
CA ARG A 148 -8.31 17.68 0.96
C ARG A 148 -6.98 18.44 0.79
N PRO A 149 -6.10 18.06 -0.16
CA PRO A 149 -6.28 17.15 -1.32
C PRO A 149 -5.78 15.71 -1.12
N PHE A 150 -5.22 15.34 0.05
CA PHE A 150 -4.65 14.01 0.28
C PHE A 150 -5.66 12.86 0.16
N VAL A 151 -6.96 13.13 0.32
CA VAL A 151 -8.04 12.18 0.02
C VAL A 151 -7.99 11.73 -1.43
N ALA A 152 -7.90 12.69 -2.36
CA ALA A 152 -7.90 12.41 -3.79
C ALA A 152 -6.63 11.63 -4.18
N ILE A 153 -5.49 11.98 -3.59
CA ILE A 153 -4.22 11.26 -3.79
C ILE A 153 -4.35 9.79 -3.36
N LYS A 154 -4.87 9.54 -2.15
CA LYS A 154 -5.07 8.17 -1.64
C LYS A 154 -6.06 7.38 -2.52
N GLN A 155 -7.14 8.02 -2.97
CA GLN A 155 -8.12 7.40 -3.86
C GLN A 155 -7.54 7.05 -5.22
N ASN A 156 -6.78 7.97 -5.83
CA ASN A 156 -6.12 7.71 -7.11
C ASN A 156 -5.11 6.58 -7.00
N LEU A 157 -4.32 6.58 -5.91
CA LEU A 157 -3.38 5.48 -5.63
C LEU A 157 -4.12 4.14 -5.54
N LEU A 158 -5.21 4.06 -4.77
CA LEU A 158 -6.01 2.85 -4.70
C LEU A 158 -6.57 2.42 -6.06
N ALA A 159 -7.02 3.36 -6.88
CA ALA A 159 -7.55 3.05 -8.21
C ALA A 159 -6.47 2.51 -9.16
N ILE A 160 -5.29 3.15 -9.19
CA ILE A 160 -4.13 2.70 -9.99
C ILE A 160 -3.70 1.29 -9.56
N VAL A 161 -3.55 1.09 -8.26
CA VAL A 161 -3.08 -0.18 -7.69
C VAL A 161 -4.10 -1.29 -7.86
N LEU A 162 -5.41 -0.99 -7.71
CA LEU A 162 -6.49 -1.95 -7.95
C LEU A 162 -6.57 -2.35 -9.43
N ALA A 163 -6.36 -1.42 -10.36
CA ALA A 163 -6.32 -1.74 -11.79
C ALA A 163 -5.20 -2.76 -12.08
N ALA A 164 -4.01 -2.55 -11.53
CA ALA A 164 -2.90 -3.50 -11.66
C ALA A 164 -3.20 -4.86 -11.00
N ALA A 165 -3.78 -4.85 -9.79
CA ALA A 165 -4.18 -6.09 -9.10
C ALA A 165 -5.14 -6.92 -9.98
N ARG A 166 -6.16 -6.29 -10.57
CA ARG A 166 -7.14 -6.96 -11.44
C ARG A 166 -6.51 -7.59 -12.67
N HIS A 167 -5.60 -6.87 -13.33
CA HIS A 167 -4.86 -7.40 -14.48
C HIS A 167 -4.06 -8.64 -14.07
N TYR A 168 -3.33 -8.58 -12.95
CA TYR A 168 -2.56 -9.71 -12.43
C TYR A 168 -3.44 -10.90 -12.04
N THR A 169 -4.51 -10.68 -11.28
CA THR A 169 -5.48 -11.72 -10.87
C THR A 169 -6.11 -12.42 -12.08
N THR A 170 -6.41 -11.66 -13.15
CA THR A 170 -6.96 -12.23 -14.40
C THR A 170 -6.00 -13.26 -15.01
N CYS A 171 -4.69 -12.98 -15.03
CA CYS A 171 -3.71 -13.92 -15.57
C CYS A 171 -3.44 -15.09 -14.62
N MET A 172 -3.45 -14.88 -13.30
CA MET A 172 -3.30 -15.92 -12.28
C MET A 172 -4.40 -16.98 -12.37
N HIS A 173 -5.66 -16.54 -12.48
CA HIS A 173 -6.83 -17.42 -12.47
C HIS A 173 -7.40 -17.73 -13.86
N ALA A 174 -6.68 -17.37 -14.92
CA ALA A 174 -7.09 -17.75 -16.27
C ALA A 174 -7.19 -19.28 -16.40
N PRO A 175 -8.26 -19.81 -17.01
CA PRO A 175 -8.39 -21.25 -17.25
C PRO A 175 -7.19 -21.80 -18.02
N ALA A 176 -6.78 -23.04 -17.72
CA ALA A 176 -5.67 -23.71 -18.41
C ALA A 176 -5.90 -23.88 -19.93
N THR A 177 -7.14 -23.73 -20.39
CA THR A 177 -7.52 -23.77 -21.82
C THR A 177 -7.18 -22.49 -22.57
N VAL A 178 -6.86 -21.38 -21.89
CA VAL A 178 -6.47 -20.13 -22.53
C VAL A 178 -5.05 -20.28 -23.09
N ASN A 179 -4.88 -19.98 -24.38
CA ASN A 179 -3.58 -20.02 -25.04
C ASN A 179 -2.55 -19.15 -24.28
N PRO A 180 -1.33 -19.63 -24.01
CA PRO A 180 -0.30 -18.87 -23.31
C PRO A 180 0.00 -17.50 -23.92
N ILE A 181 0.04 -17.37 -25.26
CA ILE A 181 0.25 -16.08 -25.93
C ILE A 181 -0.84 -15.10 -25.53
N THR A 182 -2.10 -15.53 -25.54
CA THR A 182 -3.25 -14.69 -25.14
C THR A 182 -3.24 -14.38 -23.65
N ARG A 183 -2.94 -15.39 -22.80
CA ARG A 183 -2.88 -15.23 -21.34
C ARG A 183 -1.82 -14.21 -20.92
N TRP A 184 -0.68 -14.18 -21.61
CA TRP A 184 0.49 -13.42 -21.21
C TRP A 184 0.81 -12.19 -22.08
N ALA A 185 0.02 -11.92 -23.12
CA ALA A 185 0.27 -10.90 -24.15
C ALA A 185 0.67 -9.52 -23.59
N ARG A 186 0.14 -9.15 -22.42
CA ARG A 186 0.39 -7.85 -21.77
C ARG A 186 1.73 -7.77 -21.05
N TYR A 187 2.30 -8.92 -20.67
CA TYR A 187 3.44 -9.02 -19.75
C TYR A 187 4.69 -9.61 -20.41
N LEU A 188 4.51 -10.48 -21.39
CA LEU A 188 5.56 -11.28 -21.99
C LEU A 188 5.57 -11.14 -23.50
N SER A 189 6.76 -11.30 -24.11
CA SER A 189 6.85 -11.55 -25.54
C SER A 189 6.20 -12.89 -25.90
N PRO A 190 5.68 -13.06 -27.13
CA PRO A 190 5.13 -14.35 -27.57
C PRO A 190 6.11 -15.51 -27.37
N THR A 191 7.40 -15.29 -27.66
CA THR A 191 8.47 -16.28 -27.50
C THR A 191 8.61 -16.74 -26.05
N THR A 192 8.64 -15.80 -25.10
CA THR A 192 8.74 -16.13 -23.65
C THR A 192 7.44 -16.77 -23.13
N ALA A 193 6.29 -16.35 -23.65
CA ALA A 193 4.99 -16.89 -23.23
C ALA A 193 4.86 -18.38 -23.56
N THR A 194 5.39 -18.83 -24.70
CA THR A 194 5.29 -20.23 -25.16
C THR A 194 6.50 -21.10 -24.84
N ASP A 195 7.57 -20.52 -24.30
CA ASP A 195 8.81 -21.27 -24.01
C ASP A 195 8.58 -22.36 -22.94
N PRO A 196 8.71 -23.66 -23.27
CA PRO A 196 8.49 -24.73 -22.31
C PRO A 196 9.52 -24.76 -21.17
N ALA A 197 10.70 -24.13 -21.33
CA ALA A 197 11.69 -24.00 -20.26
C ALA A 197 11.31 -22.93 -19.23
N THR A 198 10.43 -22.00 -19.59
CA THR A 198 9.91 -21.00 -18.66
C THR A 198 8.77 -21.63 -17.85
N THR A 199 8.92 -21.68 -16.53
CA THR A 199 7.88 -22.20 -15.62
C THR A 199 6.78 -21.17 -15.42
N ASP A 200 5.58 -21.59 -15.02
CA ASP A 200 4.50 -20.66 -14.67
C ASP A 200 4.89 -19.75 -13.50
N ALA A 201 5.68 -20.24 -12.54
CA ALA A 201 6.24 -19.41 -11.47
C ALA A 201 7.08 -18.25 -12.03
N HIS A 202 7.91 -18.50 -13.04
CA HIS A 202 8.67 -17.42 -13.70
C HIS A 202 7.77 -16.47 -14.48
N ARG A 203 6.75 -16.97 -15.19
CA ARG A 203 5.78 -16.11 -15.89
C ARG A 203 5.01 -15.19 -14.94
N PHE A 204 4.60 -15.72 -13.79
CA PHE A 204 3.96 -14.93 -12.74
C PHE A 204 4.90 -13.88 -12.14
N ALA A 205 6.18 -14.20 -11.97
CA ALA A 205 7.17 -13.21 -11.54
C ALA A 205 7.30 -12.06 -12.54
N PHE A 206 7.37 -12.34 -13.84
CA PHE A 206 7.41 -11.30 -14.88
C PHE A 206 6.13 -10.44 -14.91
N ALA A 207 4.95 -11.07 -14.83
CA ALA A 207 3.69 -10.33 -14.80
C ALA A 207 3.58 -9.42 -13.57
N ARG A 208 4.09 -9.88 -12.43
CA ARG A 208 4.22 -9.08 -11.22
C ARG A 208 5.15 -7.89 -11.42
N ASP A 209 6.37 -8.12 -11.87
CA ASP A 209 7.37 -7.07 -12.01
C ASP A 209 6.91 -6.00 -13.03
N TRP A 210 6.28 -6.44 -14.13
CA TRP A 210 5.63 -5.55 -15.10
C TRP A 210 4.54 -4.70 -14.45
N SER A 211 3.68 -5.31 -13.64
CA SER A 211 2.55 -4.63 -12.99
C SER A 211 3.06 -3.58 -11.99
N THR A 212 4.03 -3.95 -11.15
CA THR A 212 4.66 -3.03 -10.19
C THR A 212 5.31 -1.85 -10.92
N LEU A 213 6.07 -2.10 -11.99
CA LEU A 213 6.71 -1.03 -12.78
C LEU A 213 5.68 -0.03 -13.36
N ARG A 214 4.55 -0.52 -13.87
CA ARG A 214 3.50 0.36 -14.43
C ARG A 214 2.79 1.14 -13.35
N VAL A 215 2.48 0.53 -12.20
CA VAL A 215 1.91 1.22 -11.03
C VAL A 215 2.87 2.31 -10.57
N SER A 216 4.15 1.97 -10.37
CA SER A 216 5.19 2.91 -9.96
C SER A 216 5.25 4.12 -10.91
N GLY A 217 5.33 3.86 -12.22
CA GLY A 217 5.31 4.92 -13.24
C GLY A 217 4.07 5.83 -13.18
N GLN A 218 2.86 5.29 -12.99
CA GLN A 218 1.64 6.11 -12.86
C GLN A 218 1.58 6.86 -11.52
N VAL A 219 2.03 6.23 -10.44
CA VAL A 219 2.10 6.87 -9.11
C VAL A 219 3.08 8.03 -9.13
N SER A 220 4.26 7.86 -9.73
CA SER A 220 5.25 8.94 -9.89
C SER A 220 4.70 10.12 -10.70
N ARG A 221 3.79 9.88 -11.66
CA ARG A 221 3.10 10.94 -12.41
C ARG A 221 2.18 11.80 -11.57
N MET A 222 1.69 11.30 -10.43
CA MET A 222 0.95 12.14 -9.48
C MET A 222 1.82 13.28 -8.92
N TRP A 223 3.15 13.16 -8.99
CA TRP A 223 4.10 14.13 -8.49
C TRP A 223 4.83 14.92 -9.58
N THR A 224 4.54 14.75 -10.87
CA THR A 224 5.45 15.24 -11.94
C THR A 224 5.55 16.75 -12.07
N THR A 225 4.48 17.50 -11.79
CA THR A 225 4.50 18.96 -11.92
C THR A 225 5.17 19.62 -10.72
N ARG A 226 5.92 20.71 -10.95
CA ARG A 226 6.53 21.52 -9.88
C ARG A 226 5.52 21.95 -8.81
N ASN A 227 4.28 22.27 -9.21
CA ASN A 227 3.19 22.64 -8.28
C ASN A 227 2.81 21.49 -7.34
N LYS A 228 2.53 20.31 -7.88
CA LYS A 228 2.20 19.13 -7.06
C LYS A 228 3.33 18.75 -6.09
N ARG A 229 4.61 18.82 -6.52
CA ARG A 229 5.77 18.58 -5.63
C ARG A 229 5.86 19.61 -4.51
N GLY A 230 5.80 20.90 -4.86
CA GLY A 230 5.86 21.99 -3.89
C GLY A 230 4.73 21.92 -2.87
N PHE A 231 3.51 21.56 -3.29
CA PHE A 231 2.38 21.35 -2.39
C PHE A 231 2.62 20.21 -1.38
N VAL A 232 3.12 19.05 -1.84
CA VAL A 232 3.40 17.91 -0.97
C VAL A 232 4.53 18.23 0.00
N LEU A 233 5.62 18.85 -0.48
CA LEU A 233 6.74 19.29 0.35
C LEU A 233 6.29 20.30 1.41
N TRP A 234 5.53 21.34 1.02
CA TRP A 234 4.98 22.34 1.94
C TRP A 234 4.11 21.70 3.03
N SER A 235 3.22 20.77 2.63
CA SER A 235 2.35 20.05 3.56
C SER A 235 3.16 19.25 4.57
N LEU A 236 4.18 18.53 4.11
CA LEU A 236 5.05 17.73 4.97
C LEU A 236 5.88 18.62 5.91
N CYS A 237 6.49 19.70 5.41
CA CYS A 237 7.25 20.64 6.24
C CYS A 237 6.39 21.25 7.36
N GLY A 238 5.18 21.71 7.04
CA GLY A 238 4.24 22.27 8.03
C GLY A 238 3.83 21.26 9.11
N MET A 239 3.59 20.00 8.72
CA MET A 239 3.19 18.94 9.66
C MET A 239 4.29 18.55 10.67
N PHE A 240 5.54 18.62 10.24
CA PHE A 240 6.69 18.27 11.08
C PHE A 240 7.35 19.47 11.75
N ASN A 241 6.83 20.68 11.51
CA ASN A 241 7.39 21.93 12.00
C ASN A 241 8.88 22.07 11.60
N VAL A 242 9.21 21.65 10.39
CA VAL A 242 10.56 21.79 9.82
C VAL A 242 10.58 22.95 8.83
N PRO A 243 11.70 23.69 8.71
CA PRO A 243 11.80 24.79 7.77
C PRO A 243 11.54 24.31 6.34
N ILE A 244 10.73 25.07 5.61
CA ILE A 244 10.58 24.89 4.17
C ILE A 244 11.91 25.33 3.53
N PRO A 245 12.53 24.50 2.67
CA PRO A 245 13.73 24.90 1.95
C PRO A 245 13.49 26.20 1.19
N ARG A 246 14.39 27.18 1.39
CA ARG A 246 14.38 28.40 0.59
C ARG A 246 14.89 28.03 -0.80
N ASP A 247 14.01 27.94 -1.77
CA ASP A 247 14.37 28.15 -3.17
C ASP A 247 13.90 29.53 -3.61
N ASP A 248 14.47 30.01 -4.71
CA ASP A 248 14.20 31.33 -5.27
C ASP A 248 12.79 31.42 -5.95
N GLY A 249 11.80 30.60 -5.56
CA GLY A 249 10.40 30.81 -5.96
C GLY A 249 9.41 29.63 -6.02
N GLY A 250 9.64 28.50 -5.34
CA GLY A 250 9.08 27.16 -5.60
C GLY A 250 8.30 26.45 -4.49
N ALA A 251 8.58 26.68 -3.20
CA ALA A 251 7.86 25.98 -2.12
C ALA A 251 6.90 26.91 -1.36
N ALA A 252 7.37 28.09 -0.95
CA ALA A 252 6.55 29.11 -0.29
C ALA A 252 5.53 29.75 -1.23
N THR A 253 5.88 29.94 -2.50
CA THR A 253 4.98 30.48 -3.54
C THR A 253 3.81 29.52 -3.83
N TYR A 254 4.00 28.21 -3.69
CA TYR A 254 3.03 27.22 -4.21
C TYR A 254 1.99 26.80 -3.18
N GLY A 255 2.35 26.73 -1.90
CA GLY A 255 1.38 26.53 -0.82
C GLY A 255 0.45 27.74 -0.64
N TRP A 256 0.93 28.97 -0.91
CA TRP A 256 0.22 30.21 -0.59
C TRP A 256 -0.36 30.95 -1.80
N TRP A 257 0.24 30.88 -3.01
CA TRP A 257 -0.15 31.74 -4.14
C TRP A 257 -0.80 31.00 -5.34
N MET A 258 -0.58 29.70 -5.51
CA MET A 258 -1.11 28.94 -6.67
C MET A 258 -2.39 28.13 -6.41
N GLY A 259 -2.93 28.19 -5.19
CA GLY A 259 -4.08 27.39 -4.78
C GLY A 259 -3.79 25.89 -4.65
N THR A 260 -4.79 25.10 -4.22
CA THR A 260 -4.64 23.65 -4.08
C THR A 260 -4.60 22.97 -5.46
N PRO A 261 -3.52 22.21 -5.81
CA PRO A 261 -3.45 21.54 -7.09
C PRO A 261 -4.46 20.40 -7.19
N THR A 262 -4.96 20.15 -8.40
CA THR A 262 -5.81 19.00 -8.71
C THR A 262 -4.97 17.75 -8.95
N PHE A 263 -5.46 16.61 -8.46
CA PHE A 263 -4.88 15.29 -8.71
C PHE A 263 -5.90 14.46 -9.51
N PRO A 264 -5.96 14.59 -10.85
CA PRO A 264 -6.83 13.74 -11.66
C PRO A 264 -6.34 12.29 -11.63
N LEU A 265 -7.27 11.35 -11.77
CA LEU A 265 -6.94 9.93 -11.94
C LEU A 265 -6.46 9.69 -13.37
N GLU A 266 -5.26 9.15 -13.50
CA GLU A 266 -4.66 8.72 -14.77
C GLU A 266 -4.28 7.25 -14.67
N LEU A 267 -5.04 6.38 -15.33
CA LEU A 267 -4.73 4.95 -15.39
C LEU A 267 -3.76 4.60 -16.52
N GLY A 268 -3.77 5.37 -17.62
CA GLY A 268 -2.90 5.14 -18.79
C GLY A 268 -2.98 3.69 -19.26
N ASP A 269 -1.83 3.03 -19.41
CA ASP A 269 -1.76 1.62 -19.83
C ASP A 269 -2.47 0.65 -18.86
N LEU A 270 -2.80 1.05 -17.63
CA LEU A 270 -3.54 0.22 -16.67
C LEU A 270 -5.06 0.25 -16.87
N ALA A 271 -5.57 1.12 -17.74
CA ALA A 271 -6.99 1.16 -18.11
C ALA A 271 -7.46 -0.12 -18.80
#